data_AF-A0A3D0T6N1-F1
#
_entry.id   AF-A0A3D0T6N1-F1
#
_cell.length_a   1.000
_cell.length_b   1.000
_cell.length_c   1.000
_cell.angle_alpha   90.00
_cell.angle_beta   90.00
_cell.angle_gamma   90.00
#
_symmetry.space_group_name_H-M   'P 1'
#
loop_
_entity.id
_entity.type
_entity.pdbx_description
1 polymer ?
#
loop_
_entity_poly.entity_id
_entity_poly.type
_entity_poly.pdbx_seq_one_letter_code
_entity_poly.pdbx_strand_id
1 'polypeptide(L)'
;MKVLIFGPSGSGKSYISFELRKQGINAVDADKIEGLSSWYDGAGNKVVYKENTDEEFLNNHSFFWDRNFLEDYLSKTPDVYIFGVSGNMNWFQNY
;
A
#
# COMPACT_ATOMS: atom_id res chain seq x y z
N MET A 1 6.83 -16.80 4.00
CA MET A 1 5.52 -16.50 4.60
C MET A 1 5.12 -15.07 4.22
N LYS A 2 3.84 -14.74 4.05
CA LYS A 2 3.41 -13.39 3.65
C LYS A 2 2.46 -12.83 4.70
N VAL A 3 2.84 -11.71 5.32
CA VAL A 3 2.08 -11.11 6.42
C VAL A 3 1.74 -9.67 6.06
N LEU A 4 0.45 -9.32 6.11
CA LEU A 4 -0.02 -7.94 5.98
C LEU A 4 -0.32 -7.39 7.38
N ILE A 5 0.27 -6.25 7.70
CA ILE A 5 0.08 -5.53 8.96
C ILE A 5 -0.56 -4.17 8.65
N PHE A 6 -1.81 -4.03 9.06
CA PHE A 6 -2.60 -2.81 8.90
C PHE A 6 -2.82 -2.12 10.24
N GLY A 7 -3.17 -0.84 10.19
CA GLY A 7 -3.42 -0.02 11.37
C GLY A 7 -3.63 1.43 10.99
N PRO A 8 -4.32 2.24 11.83
CA PRO A 8 -4.65 3.62 11.50
C PRO A 8 -3.40 4.48 11.27
N SER A 9 -3.56 5.66 10.64
CA SER A 9 -2.47 6.63 10.55
C SER A 9 -1.94 6.98 11.94
N GLY A 10 -0.63 7.15 12.08
CA GLY A 10 0.03 7.40 13.37
C GLY A 10 0.24 6.16 14.27
N SER A 11 -0.22 4.96 13.90
CA SER A 11 -0.09 3.76 14.75
C SER A 11 1.33 3.16 14.83
N GLY A 12 2.35 3.81 14.26
CA GLY A 12 3.74 3.36 14.33
C GLY A 12 4.17 2.30 13.29
N LYS A 13 3.34 1.98 12.29
CA LYS A 13 3.67 0.99 11.24
C LYS A 13 5.05 1.21 10.59
N SER A 14 5.31 2.44 10.14
CA SER A 14 6.58 2.80 9.50
C SER A 14 7.78 2.70 10.45
N TYR A 15 7.56 2.87 11.76
CA TYR A 15 8.59 2.67 12.77
C TYR A 15 8.90 1.18 12.98
N ILE A 16 7.87 0.34 13.11
CA ILE A 16 8.05 -1.10 13.28
C ILE A 16 8.69 -1.73 12.04
N SER A 17 8.26 -1.37 10.83
CA SER A 17 8.87 -1.89 9.60
C SER A 17 10.37 -1.54 9.51
N PHE A 18 10.75 -0.34 9.97
CA PHE A 18 12.14 0.09 10.05
C PHE A 18 12.96 -0.70 11.09
N GLU A 19 12.43 -0.91 12.31
CA GLU A 19 13.13 -1.68 13.35
C GLU A 19 13.26 -3.17 13.00
N LEU A 20 12.26 -3.76 12.34
CA LEU A 20 12.35 -5.13 11.82
C LEU A 20 13.45 -5.26 10.74
N ARG A 21 13.52 -4.30 9.82
CA ARG A 21 14.59 -4.26 8.80
C ARG A 21 15.99 -4.19 9.38
N LYS A 22 16.18 -3.42 10.46
CA LYS A 22 17.48 -3.36 11.17
C LYS A 22 17.91 -4.73 11.70
N GLN A 23 16.97 -5.62 11.97
CA GLN A 23 17.22 -6.99 12.44
C GLN A 23 17.37 -7.99 11.29
N GLY A 24 17.39 -7.53 10.04
CA GLY A 24 17.49 -8.40 8.85
C GLY A 24 16.17 -9.04 8.43
N ILE A 25 15.05 -8.67 9.07
CA ILE A 25 13.72 -9.16 8.70
C ILE A 25 13.24 -8.37 7.47
N ASN A 26 12.74 -9.08 6.47
CA ASN A 26 12.18 -8.46 5.29
C ASN A 26 10.81 -7.84 5.60
N ALA A 27 10.85 -6.60 6.08
CA ALA A 27 9.68 -5.81 6.42
C ALA A 27 9.66 -4.52 5.59
N VAL A 28 8.53 -4.21 4.96
CA VAL A 28 8.41 -3.08 4.05
C VAL A 28 7.14 -2.30 4.33
N ASP A 29 7.24 -0.98 4.27
CA ASP A 29 6.08 -0.10 4.26
C ASP A 29 5.57 0.00 2.81
N ALA A 30 4.32 -0.37 2.59
CA ALA A 30 3.69 -0.43 1.27
C ALA A 30 3.74 0.92 0.56
N ASP A 31 3.64 2.02 1.31
CA ASP A 31 3.73 3.39 0.77
C ASP A 31 5.13 3.70 0.22
N LYS A 32 6.16 2.91 0.57
CA LYS A 32 7.53 3.02 0.07
C LYS A 32 7.83 2.07 -1.08
N ILE A 33 6.89 1.22 -1.48
CA ILE A 33 7.05 0.36 -2.64
C ILE A 33 6.66 1.17 -3.87
N GLU A 34 7.68 1.65 -4.60
CA GLU A 34 7.48 2.38 -5.83
C GLU A 34 6.65 1.55 -6.82
N GLY A 35 5.59 2.14 -7.37
CA GLY A 35 4.67 1.49 -8.30
C GLY A 35 3.55 0.67 -7.65
N LEU A 36 3.60 0.35 -6.35
CA LEU A 36 2.54 -0.38 -5.67
C LEU A 36 1.28 0.46 -5.52
N SER A 37 1.40 1.67 -4.99
CA SER A 37 0.26 2.53 -4.72
C SER A 37 0.08 3.57 -5.82
N SER A 38 -1.16 3.83 -6.21
CA SER A 38 -1.50 4.81 -7.24
C SER A 38 -2.87 5.42 -7.02
N TRP A 39 -3.08 6.62 -7.55
CA TRP A 39 -4.38 7.27 -7.57
C TRP A 39 -5.19 6.80 -8.77
N TYR A 40 -6.49 6.64 -8.57
CA TYR A 40 -7.45 6.23 -9.59
C TYR A 40 -8.63 7.19 -9.61
N ASP A 41 -9.13 7.51 -10.79
CA ASP A 41 -10.37 8.28 -10.97
C ASP A 41 -11.62 7.42 -10.70
N GLY A 42 -12.80 8.05 -10.70
CA GLY A 42 -14.08 7.35 -10.53
C GLY A 42 -14.43 6.35 -11.64
N ALA A 43 -13.70 6.34 -12.75
CA ALA A 43 -13.81 5.35 -13.82
C ALA A 43 -12.79 4.20 -13.68
N GLY A 44 -11.91 4.24 -12.67
CA GLY A 44 -10.89 3.24 -12.40
C GLY A 44 -9.60 3.42 -13.22
N ASN A 45 -9.41 4.55 -13.89
CA ASN A 45 -8.16 4.83 -14.60
C ASN A 45 -7.12 5.39 -13.64
N LYS A 46 -5.87 4.94 -13.78
CA LYS A 46 -4.73 5.46 -13.01
C LYS A 46 -4.46 6.92 -13.38
N VAL A 47 -4.32 7.78 -12.38
CA VAL A 47 -4.04 9.21 -12.53
C VAL A 47 -2.78 9.62 -11.75
N VAL A 48 -2.18 10.73 -12.16
CA VAL A 48 -1.00 11.30 -11.50
C VAL A 48 -1.45 12.34 -10.49
N TYR A 49 -1.05 12.15 -9.23
CA TYR A 49 -1.17 13.18 -8.20
C TYR A 49 -0.26 14.36 -8.54
N LYS A 50 -0.79 15.58 -8.54
CA LYS A 50 -0.03 16.82 -8.77
C LYS A 50 0.02 17.59 -7.45
N GLU A 51 1.12 18.28 -7.15
CA GLU A 51 1.28 19.00 -5.87
C GLU A 51 0.18 20.04 -5.57
N ASN A 52 -0.57 20.48 -6.59
CA ASN A 52 -1.67 21.44 -6.47
C ASN A 52 -3.08 20.80 -6.55
N THR A 53 -3.22 19.49 -6.34
CA THR A 53 -4.54 18.86 -6.28
C THR A 53 -5.29 19.31 -5.03
N ASP A 54 -6.55 19.67 -5.20
CA ASP A 54 -7.42 20.25 -4.19
C ASP A 54 -8.33 19.20 -3.52
N GLU A 55 -9.24 19.67 -2.68
CA GLU A 55 -10.22 18.83 -1.99
C GLU A 55 -11.14 18.09 -2.99
N GLU A 56 -11.46 18.70 -4.13
CA GLU A 56 -12.25 18.06 -5.18
C GLU A 56 -11.53 16.83 -5.75
N PHE A 57 -10.21 16.91 -5.95
CA PHE A 57 -9.42 15.76 -6.35
C PHE A 57 -9.49 14.64 -5.31
N LEU A 58 -9.26 14.96 -4.03
CA LEU A 58 -9.28 13.97 -2.95
C LEU A 58 -10.64 13.31 -2.78
N ASN A 59 -11.73 14.04 -3.04
CA ASN A 59 -13.10 13.52 -2.92
C ASN A 59 -13.52 12.63 -4.10
N ASN A 60 -12.93 12.83 -5.29
CA ASN A 60 -13.30 12.10 -6.51
C ASN A 60 -12.31 11.02 -6.94
N HIS A 61 -11.16 10.92 -6.25
CA HIS A 61 -10.13 9.94 -6.56
C HIS A 61 -9.87 9.04 -5.37
N SER A 62 -9.42 7.83 -5.66
CA SER A 62 -9.12 6.85 -4.63
C SER A 62 -7.68 6.36 -4.76
N PHE A 63 -7.05 6.11 -3.61
CA PHE A 63 -5.68 5.62 -3.53
C PHE A 63 -5.68 4.11 -3.27
N PHE A 64 -5.25 3.34 -4.28
CA PHE A 64 -5.29 1.89 -4.24
C PHE A 64 -3.94 1.26 -4.52
N TRP A 65 -3.80 0.01 -4.10
CA TRP A 65 -2.70 -0.84 -4.51
C TRP A 65 -3.01 -1.47 -5.87
N ASP A 66 -2.03 -1.45 -6.76
CA ASP A 66 -2.11 -2.19 -8.01
C ASP A 66 -1.98 -3.68 -7.71
N ARG A 67 -3.06 -4.43 -7.98
CA ARG A 67 -3.15 -5.86 -7.71
C ARG A 67 -2.11 -6.65 -8.49
N ASN A 68 -1.94 -6.37 -9.78
CA ASN A 68 -1.03 -7.12 -10.64
C ASN A 68 0.42 -6.88 -10.21
N PHE A 69 0.73 -5.64 -9.85
CA PHE A 69 2.03 -5.30 -9.26
C PHE A 69 2.27 -6.04 -7.95
N LEU A 70 1.28 -6.05 -7.04
CA LEU A 70 1.41 -6.72 -5.75
C LEU A 70 1.59 -8.24 -5.92
N GLU A 71 0.82 -8.87 -6.81
CA GLU A 71 0.95 -10.30 -7.11
C GLU A 71 2.35 -10.63 -7.66
N ASP A 72 2.85 -9.84 -8.61
CA ASP A 72 4.20 -9.99 -9.16
C ASP A 72 5.29 -9.79 -8.09
N TYR A 73 5.18 -8.71 -7.28
CA TYR A 73 6.09 -8.43 -6.17
C TYR A 73 6.13 -9.58 -5.14
N LEU A 74 4.96 -10.08 -4.73
CA LEU A 74 4.83 -11.19 -3.79
C LEU A 74 5.29 -12.53 -4.38
N SER A 75 5.23 -12.73 -5.70
CA SER A 75 5.77 -13.93 -6.34
C SER A 75 7.30 -14.01 -6.22
N LYS A 76 7.96 -12.85 -6.25
CA LYS A 76 9.43 -12.70 -6.15
C LYS A 76 9.92 -12.64 -4.70
N THR A 77 9.01 -12.40 -3.76
CA THR A 77 9.33 -12.12 -2.36
C THR A 77 8.56 -13.09 -1.43
N PRO A 78 9.04 -14.34 -1.28
CA PRO A 78 8.29 -15.40 -0.61
C PRO A 78 8.18 -15.21 0.91
N ASP A 79 9.09 -14.45 1.53
CA ASP A 79 9.07 -14.12 2.96
C ASP A 79 9.11 -12.61 3.19
N VAL A 80 7.95 -12.02 3.49
CA VAL A 80 7.81 -10.55 3.61
C VAL A 80 6.68 -10.15 4.56
N TYR A 81 6.96 -9.12 5.36
CA TYR A 81 6.01 -8.39 6.17
C TYR A 81 5.70 -7.06 5.48
N ILE A 82 4.47 -6.86 5.05
CA ILE A 82 4.02 -5.62 4.40
C ILE A 82 3.21 -4.82 5.40
N PHE A 83 3.58 -3.57 5.62
CA PHE A 83 2.89 -2.62 6.47
C PHE A 83 2.12 -1.63 5.62
N GLY A 84 0.84 -1.40 5.89
CA GLY A 84 0.10 -0.39 5.15
C GLY A 84 -1.41 -0.51 5.30
N VAL A 85 -2.12 0.47 4.77
CA VAL A 85 -3.58 0.45 4.66
C VAL A 85 -3.91 0.86 3.23
N SER A 86 -4.65 0.04 2.52
CA SER A 86 -5.35 0.48 1.30
C SER A 86 -6.79 0.81 1.69
N GLY A 87 -7.35 1.90 1.15
CA GLY A 87 -8.77 2.24 1.33
C GLY A 87 -9.73 1.12 0.89
N ASN A 88 -9.22 0.14 0.14
CA ASN A 88 -9.93 -1.03 -0.35
C ASN A 88 -9.68 -2.30 0.49
N MET A 89 -9.58 -2.23 1.81
CA MET A 89 -9.58 -3.46 2.64
C MET A 89 -10.90 -4.26 2.59
N ASN A 90 -11.91 -3.83 1.80
CA ASN A 90 -13.10 -4.63 1.51
C ASN A 90 -12.82 -5.92 0.69
N TRP A 91 -11.62 -6.12 0.15
CA TRP A 91 -11.31 -7.33 -0.65
C TRP A 91 -10.82 -8.53 0.16
N PHE A 92 -10.36 -8.36 1.40
CA PHE A 92 -9.88 -9.47 2.22
C PHE A 92 -10.99 -10.31 2.87
N GLN A 93 -12.28 -10.02 2.59
CA GLN A 93 -13.42 -10.77 3.15
C GLN A 93 -13.98 -11.88 2.24
N ASN A 94 -13.40 -12.12 1.05
CA ASN A 94 -13.93 -13.11 0.10
C ASN A 94 -12.91 -14.18 -0.35
N TYR A 95 -12.10 -14.68 0.59
CA TYR A 95 -11.44 -15.99 0.47
C TYR A 95 -11.39 -16.68 1.83
#